data_AF-F0WT65-F1
#
_entry.id   AF-F0WT65-F1
#
_cell.length_a   1.000
_cell.length_b   1.000
_cell.length_c   1.000
_cell.angle_alpha   90.00
_cell.angle_beta   90.00
_cell.angle_gamma   90.00
#
_symmetry.space_group_name_H-M   'P 1'
#
loop_
_entity.id
_entity.type
_entity.pdbx_description
1 polymer ?
#
loop_
_entity_poly.entity_id
_entity_poly.type
_entity_poly.pdbx_seq_one_letter_code
_entity_poly.pdbx_strand_id
1 'polypeptide(L)'
;MKWVIPSSDTVTLGEVDGEMVHSNPYKRLQRLPNNLPLIPHAKIATNSAFRPHKRISSSAQKSQTSDLDDKADCFNVTGKPLRWLEILLWRDTDVAISSLNKLYDRCIGYLSNLISAIPRQFQPQHDKSSLHTPTHKFIPVQTDETIHSIHWHSHNLRLAVAQCDGVVSHYDVISGVWDKRVLTHENHTICCIAWCSVPDGTIAVACSGGIYLWKVSSIRLQELPQLLNVFSHPIETKYDTLSWDADGSMLAAIAKGFKEIHIYDVITLRRTKLHCSEPPTAVYWSPRGDYLFCTTSKCVLFWETCSWTHEIWDIEGTSGVWASNGESLMIADRNHLIYRYIFHGTAPAIEAELVASPTDFTEQIVRNRDPVSEKIGGDIMKMAWDPSGQRIAVLYDSITDGTHDRSKLVAIFQVGWKPFMTFTKSGLIRGPLGSGVPLDLGFAADYEHGALLSVAWSSGIITFYPFLFS
;
A
#
# COMPACT_ATOMS: atom_id res chain seq x y z
N MET A 1 -23.31 17.34 -2.03
CA MET A 1 -22.84 16.89 -3.36
C MET A 1 -22.95 15.38 -3.46
N LYS A 2 -23.27 14.85 -4.64
CA LYS A 2 -23.29 13.40 -4.91
C LYS A 2 -21.92 12.96 -5.43
N TRP A 3 -21.51 11.73 -5.14
CA TRP A 3 -20.30 11.15 -5.69
C TRP A 3 -20.38 11.07 -7.23
N VAL A 4 -19.32 11.49 -7.91
CA VAL A 4 -19.13 11.22 -9.34
C VAL A 4 -18.35 9.93 -9.46
N ILE A 5 -18.97 8.90 -10.04
CA ILE A 5 -18.37 7.56 -10.14
C ILE A 5 -17.65 7.41 -11.48
N PRO A 6 -16.36 7.03 -11.49
CA PRO A 6 -15.70 6.61 -12.72
C PRO A 6 -16.27 5.28 -13.21
N SER A 7 -16.56 5.20 -14.52
CA SER A 7 -16.97 3.94 -15.17
C SER A 7 -15.98 2.81 -14.88
N SER A 8 -16.47 1.57 -14.86
CA SER A 8 -15.68 0.37 -14.55
C SER A 8 -14.40 0.25 -15.39
N ASP A 9 -14.48 0.71 -16.64
CA ASP A 9 -13.42 0.55 -17.63
C ASP A 9 -12.50 1.78 -17.72
N THR A 10 -12.64 2.74 -16.79
CA THR A 10 -11.85 3.98 -16.79
C THR A 10 -10.74 3.94 -15.76
N VAL A 11 -9.64 4.61 -16.08
CA VAL A 11 -8.53 4.89 -15.17
C VAL A 11 -8.57 6.37 -14.80
N THR A 12 -8.42 6.65 -13.53
CA THR A 12 -8.29 8.05 -13.06
C THR A 12 -6.87 8.52 -13.36
N LEU A 13 -6.68 9.77 -13.75
CA LEU A 13 -5.37 10.34 -14.06
C LEU A 13 -4.92 11.37 -13.04
N GLY A 14 -5.85 12.04 -12.37
CA GLY A 14 -5.56 13.11 -11.42
C GLY A 14 -6.76 14.04 -11.27
N GLU A 15 -6.51 15.24 -10.78
CA GLU A 15 -7.51 16.29 -10.61
C GLU A 15 -6.99 17.60 -11.23
N VAL A 16 -7.86 18.30 -11.95
CA VAL A 16 -7.58 19.63 -12.52
C VAL A 16 -8.73 20.56 -12.14
N ASP A 17 -8.41 21.68 -11.50
CA ASP A 17 -9.39 22.71 -11.11
C ASP A 17 -10.58 22.18 -10.29
N GLY A 18 -10.34 21.20 -9.41
CA GLY A 18 -11.38 20.61 -8.56
C GLY A 18 -12.14 19.44 -9.19
N GLU A 19 -11.87 19.09 -10.45
CA GLU A 19 -12.56 17.98 -11.14
C GLU A 19 -11.62 16.80 -11.41
N MET A 20 -12.10 15.60 -11.06
CA MET A 20 -11.38 14.35 -11.33
C MET A 20 -11.35 14.05 -12.83
N VAL A 21 -10.16 13.81 -13.36
CA VAL A 21 -9.95 13.50 -14.78
C VAL A 21 -9.82 11.99 -14.96
N HIS A 22 -10.64 11.43 -15.86
CA HIS A 22 -10.65 10.01 -16.17
C HIS A 22 -10.36 9.75 -17.65
N SER A 23 -9.58 8.71 -17.92
CA SER A 23 -9.27 8.21 -19.26
C SER A 23 -9.88 6.83 -19.47
N ASN A 24 -10.39 6.57 -20.67
CA ASN A 24 -10.81 5.24 -21.09
C ASN A 24 -9.80 4.69 -22.12
N PRO A 25 -9.07 3.60 -21.80
CA PRO A 25 -8.05 3.04 -22.69
C PRO A 25 -8.62 2.56 -24.04
N TYR A 26 -9.93 2.28 -24.12
CA TYR A 26 -10.60 1.85 -25.35
C TYR A 26 -11.17 3.01 -26.18
N LYS A 27 -11.18 4.24 -25.66
CA LYS A 27 -11.65 5.44 -26.41
C LYS A 27 -10.46 6.25 -26.90
N ARG A 28 -10.07 6.01 -28.16
CA ARG A 28 -8.92 6.62 -28.87
C ARG A 28 -8.92 8.16 -29.00
N LEU A 29 -9.98 8.87 -28.60
CA LEU A 29 -10.22 10.29 -28.92
C LEU A 29 -10.34 11.22 -27.70
N GLN A 30 -10.01 10.76 -26.48
CA GLN A 30 -10.00 11.67 -25.33
C GLN A 30 -8.78 12.59 -25.38
N ARG A 31 -9.03 13.89 -25.62
CA ARG A 31 -8.03 14.94 -25.39
C ARG A 31 -7.88 15.12 -23.89
N LEU A 32 -6.67 14.85 -23.39
CA LEU A 32 -6.31 15.12 -22.00
C LEU A 32 -6.05 16.61 -21.82
N PRO A 33 -6.28 17.17 -20.61
CA PRO A 33 -5.88 18.53 -20.31
C PRO A 33 -4.38 18.69 -20.54
N ASN A 34 -3.96 19.70 -21.31
CA ASN A 34 -2.54 19.95 -21.62
C ASN A 34 -1.69 20.18 -20.36
N ASN A 35 -2.32 20.60 -19.26
CA ASN A 35 -1.65 20.97 -18.03
C ASN A 35 -1.48 19.79 -17.05
N LEU A 36 -2.07 18.62 -17.32
CA LEU A 36 -1.99 17.47 -16.43
C LEU A 36 -0.70 16.67 -16.70
N PRO A 37 0.28 16.64 -15.79
CA PRO A 37 1.49 15.86 -15.98
C PRO A 37 1.16 14.37 -15.91
N LEU A 38 1.50 13.63 -16.96
CA LEU A 38 1.39 12.17 -16.99
C LEU A 38 2.60 11.56 -16.29
N ILE A 39 2.40 11.15 -15.03
CA ILE A 39 3.41 10.42 -14.28
C ILE A 39 3.20 8.92 -14.53
N PRO A 40 4.19 8.20 -15.09
CA PRO A 40 4.04 6.79 -15.40
C PRO A 40 3.82 5.96 -14.13
N HIS A 41 3.03 4.90 -14.25
CA HIS A 41 2.88 3.94 -13.16
C HIS A 41 4.21 3.21 -12.92
N ALA A 42 4.53 2.99 -11.65
CA ALA A 42 5.64 2.12 -11.28
C ALA A 42 5.11 0.70 -11.06
N LYS A 43 5.83 -0.31 -11.56
CA LYS A 43 5.54 -1.72 -11.28
C LYS A 43 6.72 -2.34 -10.56
N ILE A 44 6.44 -3.04 -9.47
CA ILE A 44 7.43 -3.81 -8.75
C ILE A 44 7.65 -5.15 -9.44
N ALA A 45 8.92 -5.50 -9.66
CA ALA A 45 9.31 -6.86 -10.00
C ALA A 45 9.53 -7.62 -8.70
N THR A 46 8.79 -8.72 -8.48
CA THR A 46 9.06 -9.62 -7.36
C THR A 46 10.42 -10.27 -7.60
N ASN A 47 11.38 -10.07 -6.69
CA ASN A 47 12.75 -10.57 -6.82
C ASN A 47 12.86 -12.07 -6.48
N SER A 48 11.96 -12.90 -7.02
CA SER A 48 11.98 -14.35 -6.82
C SER A 48 13.20 -15.05 -7.46
N ALA A 49 13.92 -14.37 -8.37
CA ALA A 49 15.02 -14.95 -9.15
C ALA A 49 16.42 -14.86 -8.51
N PHE A 50 16.59 -14.24 -7.34
CA PHE A 50 17.88 -14.21 -6.62
C PHE A 50 17.73 -14.79 -5.19
N ARG A 51 17.62 -16.12 -5.09
CA ARG A 51 17.80 -16.85 -3.82
C ARG A 51 18.91 -17.90 -3.99
N PRO A 52 20.13 -17.71 -3.46
CA PRO A 52 21.03 -18.83 -3.26
C PRO A 52 20.61 -19.58 -1.99
N HIS A 53 20.15 -20.81 -2.15
CA HIS A 53 20.07 -21.75 -1.05
C HIS A 53 21.46 -21.91 -0.40
N LYS A 54 21.61 -21.49 0.85
CA LYS A 54 22.66 -21.99 1.74
C LYS A 54 22.03 -22.49 3.04
N ARG A 55 21.68 -23.78 3.06
CA ARG A 55 21.73 -24.58 4.27
C ARG A 55 23.15 -25.11 4.38
N ILE A 56 23.95 -24.55 5.30
CA ILE A 56 25.13 -25.24 5.81
C ILE A 56 24.72 -25.73 7.20
N SER A 57 24.46 -27.03 7.31
CA SER A 57 24.54 -27.76 8.57
C SER A 57 25.67 -28.77 8.43
N SER A 58 26.53 -28.76 9.43
CA SER A 58 27.75 -29.56 9.59
C SER A 58 27.50 -31.07 9.69
N SER A 59 28.55 -31.81 9.27
CA SER A 59 28.94 -33.19 9.62
C SER A 59 28.03 -34.37 9.27
N ALA A 60 28.45 -35.19 8.29
CA ALA A 60 28.99 -36.55 8.55
C ALA A 60 29.33 -37.31 7.24
N GLN A 61 30.58 -37.78 7.19
CA GLN A 61 31.10 -39.04 6.65
C GLN A 61 30.92 -39.45 5.16
N LYS A 62 32.07 -39.89 4.64
CA LYS A 62 32.36 -40.56 3.36
C LYS A 62 31.55 -41.85 3.16
N SER A 63 31.15 -42.10 1.91
CA SER A 63 31.41 -43.37 1.22
C SER A 63 31.31 -43.20 -0.31
N GLN A 64 32.24 -43.86 -1.01
CA GLN A 64 32.32 -43.99 -2.46
C GLN A 64 31.45 -45.16 -2.94
N THR A 65 30.87 -45.03 -4.14
CA THR A 65 30.63 -46.08 -5.18
C THR A 65 29.98 -45.36 -6.38
N SER A 66 30.69 -45.08 -7.47
CA SER A 66 30.88 -45.91 -8.68
C SER A 66 29.61 -46.09 -9.55
N ASP A 67 29.69 -45.46 -10.72
CA ASP A 67 29.14 -45.79 -12.05
C ASP A 67 27.67 -46.19 -12.22
N LEU A 68 26.95 -45.44 -13.06
CA LEU A 68 26.47 -45.92 -14.36
C LEU A 68 25.88 -44.77 -15.19
N ASP A 69 26.33 -44.74 -16.44
CA ASP A 69 25.91 -43.89 -17.54
C ASP A 69 24.41 -44.02 -17.90
N ASP A 70 23.99 -43.08 -18.74
CA ASP A 70 22.81 -43.06 -19.64
C ASP A 70 21.65 -42.10 -19.27
N LYS A 71 21.47 -41.14 -20.20
CA LYS A 71 20.42 -40.13 -20.38
C LYS A 71 20.78 -38.69 -20.04
N ALA A 72 21.88 -38.22 -20.62
CA ALA A 72 22.02 -36.82 -21.01
C ALA A 72 21.73 -36.71 -22.52
N ASP A 73 20.46 -36.52 -22.89
CA ASP A 73 20.06 -35.91 -24.16
C ASP A 73 18.54 -35.70 -24.15
N CYS A 74 18.12 -34.55 -23.61
CA CYS A 74 16.85 -33.85 -23.90
C CYS A 74 16.76 -32.71 -22.89
N PHE A 75 17.41 -31.56 -23.15
CA PHE A 75 17.02 -30.21 -22.68
C PHE A 75 18.15 -29.24 -23.04
N ASN A 76 18.37 -29.02 -24.34
CA ASN A 76 19.18 -27.92 -24.85
C ASN A 76 18.44 -27.26 -26.03
N VAL A 77 17.27 -26.66 -25.76
CA VAL A 77 16.65 -25.67 -26.66
C VAL A 77 15.90 -24.62 -25.84
N THR A 78 16.63 -23.71 -25.20
CA THR A 78 16.09 -22.41 -24.74
C THR A 78 17.12 -21.31 -24.96
N GLY A 79 17.55 -21.19 -26.21
CA GLY A 79 18.41 -20.10 -26.67
C GLY A 79 17.90 -19.53 -27.98
N LYS A 80 16.70 -18.92 -27.95
CA LYS A 80 16.18 -17.88 -28.87
C LYS A 80 14.67 -17.72 -28.68
N PRO A 81 14.24 -16.65 -27.98
CA PRO A 81 13.06 -15.94 -28.48
C PRO A 81 13.25 -14.43 -28.32
N LEU A 82 14.22 -13.82 -29.00
CA LEU A 82 14.32 -12.35 -29.04
C LEU A 82 14.58 -11.77 -30.45
N ARG A 83 14.66 -12.60 -31.50
CA ARG A 83 14.81 -12.14 -32.89
C ARG A 83 13.51 -11.91 -33.67
N TRP A 84 12.35 -12.26 -33.09
CA TRP A 84 11.05 -12.13 -33.73
C TRP A 84 10.40 -10.76 -33.48
N LEU A 85 10.81 -10.04 -32.43
CA LEU A 85 10.35 -8.68 -32.15
C LEU A 85 10.94 -7.62 -33.13
N GLU A 86 12.06 -7.90 -33.79
CA GLU A 86 12.62 -7.02 -34.82
C GLU A 86 11.91 -7.11 -36.18
N ILE A 87 11.10 -8.15 -36.43
CA ILE A 87 10.44 -8.35 -37.73
C ILE A 87 9.11 -7.58 -37.84
N LEU A 88 8.56 -7.07 -36.73
CA LEU A 88 7.29 -6.36 -36.73
C LEU A 88 7.36 -4.87 -37.12
N LEU A 89 8.56 -4.33 -37.35
CA LEU A 89 8.69 -2.90 -37.65
C LEU A 89 8.89 -2.54 -39.13
N TRP A 90 9.27 -3.47 -40.03
CA TRP A 90 9.46 -3.11 -41.45
C TRP A 90 9.24 -4.30 -42.41
N ARG A 91 8.00 -4.50 -42.89
CA ARG A 91 7.57 -4.90 -44.27
C ARG A 91 6.26 -5.68 -44.31
N ASP A 92 5.49 -5.40 -45.37
CA ASP A 92 4.33 -6.08 -45.96
C ASP A 92 3.36 -6.82 -45.03
N THR A 93 2.18 -6.23 -44.89
CA THR A 93 1.04 -6.67 -44.08
C THR A 93 0.56 -8.10 -44.39
N ASP A 94 0.76 -8.58 -45.61
CA ASP A 94 0.18 -9.85 -46.07
C ASP A 94 0.99 -11.08 -45.61
N VAL A 95 2.29 -10.92 -45.40
CA VAL A 95 3.18 -12.01 -44.92
C VAL A 95 3.01 -12.23 -43.40
N ALA A 96 2.72 -11.15 -42.66
CA ALA A 96 2.46 -11.22 -41.22
C ALA A 96 1.15 -11.96 -40.91
N ILE A 97 0.09 -11.71 -41.68
CA ILE A 97 -1.23 -12.35 -41.49
C ILE A 97 -1.17 -13.86 -41.78
N SER A 98 -0.47 -14.27 -42.85
CA SER A 98 -0.22 -15.68 -43.17
C SER A 98 0.52 -16.43 -42.06
N SER A 99 1.49 -15.76 -41.43
CA SER A 99 2.28 -16.33 -40.33
C SER A 99 1.48 -16.40 -39.02
N LEU A 100 0.60 -15.43 -38.77
CA LEU A 100 -0.30 -15.42 -37.62
C LEU A 100 -1.36 -16.51 -37.71
N ASN A 101 -1.95 -16.72 -38.90
CA ASN A 101 -2.95 -17.77 -39.13
C ASN A 101 -2.35 -19.17 -38.94
N LYS A 102 -1.11 -19.40 -39.37
CA LYS A 102 -0.41 -20.68 -39.12
C LYS A 102 -0.11 -20.93 -37.64
N LEU A 103 0.08 -19.88 -36.84
CA LEU A 103 0.24 -19.95 -35.39
C LEU A 103 -1.10 -20.23 -34.70
N TYR A 104 -2.16 -19.57 -35.17
CA TYR A 104 -3.53 -19.81 -34.72
C TYR A 104 -3.97 -21.26 -34.96
N ASP A 105 -3.72 -21.81 -36.15
CA ASP A 105 -4.03 -23.19 -36.50
C ASP A 105 -3.23 -24.21 -35.66
N ARG A 106 -1.96 -23.89 -35.33
CA ARG A 106 -1.17 -24.72 -34.40
C ARG A 106 -1.73 -24.70 -32.99
N CYS A 107 -2.12 -23.53 -32.47
CA CYS A 107 -2.72 -23.40 -31.14
C CYS A 107 -4.05 -24.16 -31.05
N ILE A 108 -4.88 -24.13 -32.10
CA ILE A 108 -6.11 -24.93 -32.18
C ILE A 108 -5.78 -26.43 -32.18
N GLY A 109 -4.75 -26.87 -32.91
CA GLY A 109 -4.31 -28.27 -32.89
C GLY A 109 -3.82 -28.75 -31.51
N TYR A 110 -3.15 -27.89 -30.75
CA TYR A 110 -2.74 -28.22 -29.38
C TYR A 110 -3.94 -28.28 -28.43
N LEU A 111 -4.91 -27.38 -28.57
CA LEU A 111 -6.14 -27.40 -27.77
C LEU A 111 -7.04 -28.60 -28.11
N SER A 112 -7.14 -28.99 -29.38
CA SER A 112 -7.89 -30.18 -29.77
C SER A 112 -7.26 -31.46 -29.25
N ASN A 113 -5.93 -31.52 -29.17
CA ASN A 113 -5.21 -32.65 -28.58
C ASN A 113 -5.33 -32.71 -27.05
N LEU A 114 -5.52 -31.56 -26.39
CA LEU A 114 -5.74 -31.47 -24.95
C LEU A 114 -7.18 -31.87 -24.58
N ILE A 115 -8.15 -31.53 -25.44
CA ILE A 115 -9.56 -31.91 -25.30
C ILE A 115 -9.77 -33.40 -25.62
N SER A 116 -9.04 -33.96 -26.59
CA SER A 116 -9.12 -35.40 -26.93
C SER A 116 -8.37 -36.31 -25.94
N ALA A 117 -7.49 -35.74 -25.11
CA ALA A 117 -6.81 -36.44 -24.02
C ALA A 117 -7.66 -36.61 -22.75
N ILE A 118 -8.90 -36.13 -22.74
CA ILE A 118 -9.85 -36.36 -21.64
C ILE A 118 -10.85 -37.47 -22.03
N PRO A 119 -10.57 -38.74 -21.68
CA PRO A 119 -11.66 -39.70 -21.48
C PRO A 119 -11.62 -40.37 -20.10
N ARG A 120 -12.82 -40.36 -19.48
CA ARG A 120 -13.31 -41.19 -18.36
C ARG A 120 -12.93 -40.76 -16.94
N GLN A 121 -13.66 -39.78 -16.42
CA GLN A 121 -14.14 -39.79 -15.05
C GLN A 121 -15.37 -38.89 -15.02
N PHE A 122 -16.56 -39.45 -15.28
CA PHE A 122 -17.87 -38.95 -14.80
C PHE A 122 -18.95 -39.77 -15.53
N GLN A 123 -19.36 -40.87 -14.89
CA GLN A 123 -20.66 -41.48 -15.11
C GLN A 123 -21.32 -41.59 -13.72
N PRO A 124 -22.60 -41.21 -13.57
CA PRO A 124 -23.23 -41.12 -12.25
C PRO A 124 -23.73 -42.52 -11.81
N GLN A 125 -23.36 -42.94 -10.60
CA GLN A 125 -24.07 -44.00 -9.89
C GLN A 125 -24.64 -43.44 -8.58
N HIS A 126 -25.96 -43.55 -8.48
CA HIS A 126 -26.72 -43.45 -7.24
C HIS A 126 -26.36 -44.64 -6.35
N ASP A 127 -25.93 -44.41 -5.11
CA ASP A 127 -26.40 -45.17 -3.95
C ASP A 127 -26.03 -44.51 -2.62
N LYS A 128 -26.95 -44.62 -1.65
CA LYS A 128 -26.95 -43.98 -0.34
C LYS A 128 -26.10 -44.76 0.67
N SER A 129 -25.27 -44.09 1.48
CA SER A 129 -25.08 -44.43 2.91
C SER A 129 -24.10 -43.49 3.66
N SER A 130 -24.58 -43.03 4.82
CA SER A 130 -23.90 -42.60 6.06
C SER A 130 -22.79 -41.53 6.05
N LEU A 131 -23.09 -40.46 6.79
CA LEU A 131 -22.25 -39.32 7.17
C LEU A 131 -20.90 -39.73 7.79
N HIS A 132 -19.81 -39.19 7.23
CA HIS A 132 -18.69 -38.60 7.97
C HIS A 132 -18.08 -37.51 7.11
N THR A 133 -18.19 -36.25 7.53
CA THR A 133 -17.63 -35.07 6.85
C THR A 133 -16.14 -34.93 7.20
N PRO A 134 -15.19 -35.07 6.25
CA PRO A 134 -13.85 -34.59 6.46
C PRO A 134 -13.87 -33.06 6.32
N THR A 135 -13.40 -32.38 7.36
CA THR A 135 -13.17 -30.94 7.37
C THR A 135 -12.13 -30.60 6.31
N HIS A 136 -12.58 -30.20 5.13
CA HIS A 136 -11.74 -29.52 4.15
C HIS A 136 -11.27 -28.21 4.77
N LYS A 137 -10.02 -28.20 5.22
CA LYS A 137 -9.28 -26.97 5.49
C LYS A 137 -9.32 -26.16 4.20
N PHE A 138 -10.08 -25.06 4.23
CA PHE A 138 -9.98 -24.02 3.22
C PHE A 138 -8.52 -23.54 3.22
N ILE A 139 -7.80 -23.88 2.16
CA ILE A 139 -6.56 -23.21 1.81
C ILE A 139 -7.04 -21.89 1.18
N PRO A 140 -6.74 -20.72 1.78
CA PRO A 140 -7.11 -19.46 1.15
C PRO A 140 -6.36 -19.39 -0.18
N VAL A 141 -7.10 -19.06 -1.24
CA VAL A 141 -6.51 -18.65 -2.52
C VAL A 141 -5.64 -17.44 -2.20
N GLN A 142 -4.32 -17.58 -2.26
CA GLN A 142 -3.40 -16.45 -2.17
C GLN A 142 -3.73 -15.49 -3.30
N THR A 143 -4.29 -14.34 -2.96
CA THR A 143 -4.10 -13.14 -3.78
C THR A 143 -2.60 -12.85 -3.75
N ASP A 144 -1.96 -12.74 -4.91
CA ASP A 144 -0.52 -12.43 -5.02
C ASP A 144 -0.28 -10.96 -4.63
N GLU A 145 -0.59 -10.58 -3.39
CA GLU A 145 -0.25 -9.29 -2.83
C GLU A 145 1.27 -9.17 -2.74
N THR A 146 1.81 -8.17 -3.43
CA THR A 146 3.26 -7.96 -3.52
C THR A 146 3.76 -6.79 -2.68
N ILE A 147 2.88 -5.85 -2.33
CA ILE A 147 3.21 -4.64 -1.56
C ILE A 147 2.55 -4.72 -0.20
N HIS A 148 3.31 -4.42 0.85
CA HIS A 148 2.79 -4.37 2.21
C HIS A 148 2.54 -2.92 2.68
N SER A 149 3.46 -1.99 2.38
CA SER A 149 3.33 -0.59 2.79
C SER A 149 4.17 0.33 1.90
N ILE A 150 3.74 1.58 1.76
CA ILE A 150 4.48 2.66 1.11
C ILE A 150 4.63 3.86 2.04
N HIS A 151 5.74 4.58 1.93
CA HIS A 151 5.94 5.83 2.66
C HIS A 151 6.77 6.82 1.85
N TRP A 152 6.33 8.08 1.80
CA TRP A 152 7.06 9.15 1.13
C TRP A 152 8.21 9.66 2.01
N HIS A 153 9.29 10.06 1.35
CA HIS A 153 10.36 10.82 1.99
C HIS A 153 9.83 12.21 2.38
N SER A 154 10.26 12.74 3.53
CA SER A 154 9.77 13.98 4.15
C SER A 154 9.96 15.26 3.31
N HIS A 155 10.91 15.26 2.38
CA HIS A 155 11.22 16.45 1.56
C HIS A 155 11.52 16.18 0.08
N ASN A 156 11.60 14.90 -0.32
CA ASN A 156 11.99 14.55 -1.69
C ASN A 156 10.86 13.75 -2.32
N LEU A 157 10.73 13.84 -3.65
CA LEU A 157 9.82 13.01 -4.45
C LEU A 157 10.34 11.56 -4.59
N ARG A 158 10.63 10.93 -3.44
CA ARG A 158 11.12 9.57 -3.30
C ARG A 158 10.14 8.78 -2.46
N LEU A 159 9.69 7.65 -3.01
CA LEU A 159 8.78 6.72 -2.34
C LEU A 159 9.54 5.49 -1.90
N ALA A 160 9.46 5.12 -0.63
CA ALA A 160 9.86 3.79 -0.17
C ALA A 160 8.69 2.83 -0.27
N VAL A 161 8.98 1.59 -0.67
CA VAL A 161 7.99 0.54 -0.85
C VAL A 161 8.48 -0.74 -0.21
N ALA A 162 7.76 -1.18 0.81
CA ALA A 162 7.97 -2.46 1.46
C ALA A 162 7.21 -3.57 0.70
N GLN A 163 7.96 -4.57 0.26
CA GLN A 163 7.41 -5.72 -0.46
C GLN A 163 7.17 -6.89 0.50
N CYS A 164 6.23 -7.77 0.14
CA CYS A 164 5.89 -8.97 0.91
C CYS A 164 7.04 -10.00 0.98
N ASP A 165 8.05 -9.89 0.12
CA ASP A 165 9.25 -10.75 0.11
C ASP A 165 10.37 -10.28 1.06
N GLY A 166 10.13 -9.19 1.81
CA GLY A 166 11.08 -8.66 2.79
C GLY A 166 12.07 -7.64 2.22
N VAL A 167 11.84 -7.16 1.00
CA VAL A 167 12.67 -6.14 0.35
C VAL A 167 12.00 -4.76 0.48
N VAL A 168 12.77 -3.75 0.91
CA VAL A 168 12.35 -2.34 0.75
C VAL A 168 13.05 -1.76 -0.47
N SER A 169 12.25 -1.34 -1.45
CA SER A 169 12.72 -0.67 -2.67
C SER A 169 12.39 0.82 -2.62
N HIS A 170 13.15 1.62 -3.36
CA HIS A 170 12.92 3.05 -3.45
C HIS A 170 12.65 3.46 -4.89
N TYR A 171 11.65 4.29 -5.10
CA TYR A 171 11.30 4.84 -6.40
C TYR A 171 11.49 6.36 -6.36
N ASP A 172 12.29 6.89 -7.29
CA ASP A 172 12.43 8.33 -7.50
C ASP A 172 11.49 8.75 -8.63
N VAL A 173 10.47 9.53 -8.27
CA VAL A 173 9.39 9.92 -9.17
C VAL A 173 9.85 10.93 -10.22
N ILE A 174 10.84 11.76 -9.89
CA ILE A 174 11.39 12.76 -10.83
C ILE A 174 12.15 12.03 -11.94
N SER A 175 12.99 11.07 -11.57
CA SER A 175 13.75 10.29 -12.55
C SER A 175 12.93 9.19 -13.23
N GLY A 176 11.84 8.75 -12.61
CA GLY A 176 11.04 7.61 -13.05
C GLY A 176 11.73 6.25 -12.86
N VAL A 177 12.75 6.18 -12.01
CA VAL A 177 13.64 5.01 -11.88
C VAL A 177 13.60 4.42 -10.47
N TRP A 178 13.63 3.10 -10.40
CA TRP A 178 13.86 2.36 -9.16
C TRP A 178 15.33 2.40 -8.74
N ASP A 179 15.59 2.71 -7.47
CA ASP A 179 16.92 2.55 -6.88
C ASP A 179 17.27 1.06 -6.82
N LYS A 180 18.40 0.69 -7.43
CA LYS A 180 18.91 -0.68 -7.41
C LYS A 180 19.37 -1.09 -6.00
N ARG A 181 19.63 -0.13 -5.13
CA ARG A 181 20.02 -0.34 -3.73
C ARG A 181 18.77 -0.58 -2.90
N VAL A 182 18.45 -1.84 -2.69
CA VAL A 182 17.35 -2.28 -1.85
C VAL A 182 17.79 -2.48 -0.40
N LEU A 183 16.86 -2.32 0.54
CA LEU A 183 17.08 -2.70 1.93
C LEU A 183 16.63 -4.14 2.10
N THR A 184 17.55 -4.99 2.53
CA THR A 184 17.29 -6.40 2.82
C THR A 184 18.02 -6.79 4.09
N HIS A 185 17.33 -7.51 4.96
CA HIS A 185 17.91 -8.13 6.14
C HIS A 185 17.54 -9.62 6.17
N GLU A 186 18.22 -10.41 7.00
CA GLU A 186 17.94 -11.85 7.20
C GLU A 186 16.48 -12.12 7.63
N ASN A 187 15.82 -11.12 8.22
CA ASN A 187 14.41 -11.18 8.58
C ASN A 187 13.57 -10.65 7.41
N HIS A 188 12.82 -11.55 6.78
CA HIS A 188 12.11 -11.29 5.52
C HIS A 188 10.66 -10.80 5.69
N THR A 189 10.20 -10.57 6.92
CA THR A 189 8.80 -10.24 7.23
C THR A 189 8.69 -8.77 7.64
N ILE A 190 8.60 -7.89 6.64
CA ILE A 190 8.32 -6.47 6.88
C ILE A 190 6.84 -6.30 7.23
N CYS A 191 6.56 -5.50 8.27
CA CYS A 191 5.21 -5.18 8.71
C CYS A 191 4.82 -3.73 8.39
N CYS A 192 5.75 -2.78 8.56
CA CYS A 192 5.54 -1.40 8.13
C CYS A 192 6.86 -0.65 7.98
N ILE A 193 6.80 0.49 7.30
CA ILE A 193 7.94 1.39 7.09
C ILE A 193 7.54 2.82 7.39
N ALA A 194 8.48 3.61 7.91
CA ALA A 194 8.27 5.04 8.16
C ALA A 194 9.56 5.82 7.92
N TRP A 195 9.52 6.76 6.98
CA TRP A 195 10.62 7.73 6.82
C TRP A 195 10.67 8.66 8.01
N CYS A 196 11.88 9.00 8.44
CA CYS A 196 12.11 10.04 9.43
C CYS A 196 11.56 11.38 8.94
N SER A 197 10.97 12.15 9.85
CA SER A 197 10.43 13.49 9.58
C SER A 197 11.52 14.45 9.10
N VAL A 198 12.78 14.26 9.54
CA VAL A 198 13.93 15.07 9.14
C VAL A 198 14.44 14.64 7.75
N PRO A 199 14.93 15.56 6.90
CA PRO A 199 15.48 15.26 5.57
C PRO A 199 16.85 14.56 5.60
N ASP A 200 17.13 13.78 6.62
CA ASP A 200 18.42 13.14 6.79
C ASP A 200 18.52 11.84 5.98
N GLY A 201 17.41 11.30 5.48
CA GLY A 201 17.36 10.04 4.74
C GLY A 201 17.36 8.81 5.65
N THR A 202 16.97 8.94 6.91
CA THR A 202 16.76 7.81 7.82
C THR A 202 15.36 7.22 7.63
N ILE A 203 15.25 5.89 7.57
CA ILE A 203 14.00 5.15 7.48
C ILE A 203 13.96 4.04 8.53
N ALA A 204 12.83 3.92 9.23
CA ALA A 204 12.54 2.79 10.10
C ALA A 204 11.81 1.70 9.33
N VAL A 205 12.27 0.46 9.49
CA VAL A 205 11.67 -0.75 8.91
C VAL A 205 11.31 -1.69 10.05
N ALA A 206 10.00 -1.85 10.31
CA ALA A 206 9.49 -2.79 11.29
C ALA A 206 9.41 -4.19 10.67
N CYS A 207 10.04 -5.17 11.33
CA CYS A 207 9.97 -6.58 10.98
C CYS A 207 9.60 -7.43 12.20
N SER A 208 9.35 -8.73 12.02
CA SER A 208 8.99 -9.63 13.13
C SER A 208 10.08 -9.82 14.21
N GLY A 209 11.30 -9.33 13.99
CA GLY A 209 12.42 -9.40 14.94
C GLY A 209 12.79 -8.07 15.60
N GLY A 210 12.10 -6.97 15.27
CA GLY A 210 12.47 -5.63 15.75
C GLY A 210 12.30 -4.55 14.70
N ILE A 211 12.82 -3.37 15.02
CA ILE A 211 12.80 -2.20 14.13
C ILE A 211 14.23 -1.92 13.68
N TYR A 212 14.44 -1.85 12.38
CA TYR A 212 15.73 -1.59 11.75
C TYR A 212 15.77 -0.15 11.27
N LEU A 213 16.73 0.63 11.75
CA LEU A 213 16.99 1.98 11.29
C LEU A 213 18.03 1.96 10.17
N TRP A 214 17.64 2.39 8.99
CA TRP A 214 18.51 2.47 7.82
C TRP A 214 18.74 3.92 7.43
N LYS A 215 19.97 4.23 7.03
CA LYS A 215 20.34 5.46 6.34
C LYS A 215 20.39 5.21 4.85
N VAL A 216 19.65 6.00 4.09
CA VAL A 216 19.55 5.88 2.64
C VAL A 216 19.99 7.18 2.00
N SER A 217 21.22 7.21 1.51
CA SER A 217 21.76 8.35 0.77
C SER A 217 21.02 8.57 -0.56
N SER A 218 21.22 9.77 -1.11
CA SER A 218 20.73 10.13 -2.45
C SER A 218 21.20 9.12 -3.50
N ILE A 219 20.34 8.84 -4.49
CA ILE A 219 20.67 7.98 -5.65
C ILE A 219 21.88 8.54 -6.40
N ARG A 220 22.02 9.87 -6.44
CA ARG A 220 23.14 10.56 -7.10
C ARG A 220 24.50 10.25 -6.47
N LEU A 221 24.53 9.98 -5.17
CA LEU A 221 25.76 9.68 -4.45
C LEU A 221 26.19 8.21 -4.60
N GLN A 222 25.29 7.33 -5.05
CA GLN A 222 25.53 5.88 -5.23
C GLN A 222 26.05 5.12 -3.99
N GLU A 223 26.07 5.74 -2.81
CA GLU A 223 26.43 5.09 -1.54
C GLU A 223 25.45 3.99 -1.16
N LEU A 224 25.94 2.85 -0.66
CA LEU A 224 25.04 1.78 -0.22
C LEU A 224 24.26 2.20 1.03
N PRO A 225 22.99 1.77 1.16
CA PRO A 225 22.24 1.97 2.38
C PRO A 225 22.96 1.36 3.58
N GLN A 226 23.01 2.11 4.68
CA GLN A 226 23.71 1.71 5.89
C GLN A 226 22.70 1.36 6.99
N LEU A 227 22.86 0.20 7.62
CA LEU A 227 22.12 -0.13 8.83
C LEU A 227 22.73 0.66 9.99
N LEU A 228 21.97 1.58 10.57
CA LEU A 228 22.39 2.43 11.68
C LEU A 228 22.23 1.72 13.02
N ASN A 229 21.05 1.14 13.24
CA ASN A 229 20.73 0.50 14.50
C ASN A 229 19.61 -0.54 14.35
N VAL A 230 19.51 -1.43 15.34
CA VAL A 230 18.43 -2.42 15.45
C VAL A 230 17.85 -2.34 16.84
N PHE A 231 16.58 -1.92 16.92
CA PHE A 231 15.80 -2.02 18.14
C PHE A 231 15.20 -3.42 18.23
N SER A 232 15.94 -4.33 18.85
CA SER A 232 15.46 -5.68 19.11
C SER A 232 14.38 -5.67 20.19
N HIS A 233 13.35 -6.49 19.99
CA HIS A 233 12.40 -6.81 21.05
C HIS A 233 12.78 -8.17 21.65
N PRO A 234 12.73 -8.35 22.99
CA PRO A 234 13.12 -9.63 23.64
C PRO A 234 12.27 -10.83 23.22
N ILE A 235 11.05 -10.55 22.73
CA ILE A 235 10.11 -11.51 22.16
C ILE A 235 9.99 -11.16 20.69
N GLU A 236 10.01 -12.13 19.78
CA GLU A 236 9.71 -11.93 18.36
C GLU A 236 8.29 -11.37 18.18
N THR A 237 8.17 -10.06 18.26
CA THR A 237 6.91 -9.34 18.15
C THR A 237 6.87 -8.58 16.84
N LYS A 238 5.75 -8.70 16.12
CA LYS A 238 5.49 -7.91 14.92
C LYS A 238 5.04 -6.52 15.34
N TYR A 239 5.78 -5.51 14.88
CA TYR A 239 5.38 -4.11 15.01
C TYR A 239 4.42 -3.77 13.88
N ASP A 240 3.22 -3.32 14.22
CA ASP A 240 2.16 -3.08 13.23
C ASP A 240 2.23 -1.66 12.67
N THR A 241 2.54 -0.66 13.52
CA THR A 241 2.60 0.75 13.12
C THR A 241 3.80 1.46 13.72
N LEU A 242 4.29 2.46 13.00
CA LEU A 242 5.43 3.30 13.34
C LEU A 242 5.05 4.77 13.09
N SER A 243 5.48 5.66 13.98
CA SER A 243 5.36 7.11 13.77
C SER A 243 6.54 7.84 14.39
N TRP A 244 7.22 8.65 13.58
CA TRP A 244 8.28 9.55 14.03
C TRP A 244 7.71 10.80 14.66
N ASP A 245 8.44 11.38 15.62
CA ASP A 245 8.20 12.75 16.06
C ASP A 245 8.68 13.78 15.03
N ALA A 246 8.47 15.06 15.32
CA ALA A 246 8.76 16.15 14.39
C ALA A 246 10.27 16.32 14.10
N ASP A 247 11.12 16.10 15.11
CA ASP A 247 12.57 16.31 15.01
C ASP A 247 13.36 15.02 14.71
N GLY A 248 12.67 13.89 14.56
CA GLY A 248 13.26 12.59 14.27
C GLY A 248 14.03 11.98 15.45
N SER A 249 13.92 12.56 16.65
CA SER A 249 14.63 12.09 17.84
C SER A 249 13.93 10.88 18.47
N MET A 250 12.61 10.80 18.34
CA MET A 250 11.79 9.71 18.89
C MET A 250 10.99 8.98 17.81
N LEU A 251 10.82 7.68 18.03
CA LEU A 251 10.01 6.78 17.21
C LEU A 251 9.00 6.04 18.09
N ALA A 252 7.72 6.30 17.88
CA ALA A 252 6.64 5.51 18.46
C ALA A 252 6.40 4.24 17.63
N ALA A 253 6.22 3.12 18.31
CA ALA A 253 5.96 1.83 17.69
C ALA A 253 4.94 1.01 18.49
N ILE A 254 3.99 0.39 17.79
CA ILE A 254 3.00 -0.52 18.40
C ILE A 254 3.36 -1.96 18.06
N ALA A 255 3.50 -2.79 19.10
CA ALA A 255 3.65 -4.24 18.96
C ALA A 255 2.28 -4.93 19.06
N LYS A 256 1.98 -5.81 18.09
CA LYS A 256 0.70 -6.50 18.04
C LYS A 256 0.42 -7.33 19.29
N GLY A 257 -0.76 -7.15 19.87
CA GLY A 257 -1.25 -7.96 20.99
C GLY A 257 -0.80 -7.49 22.38
N PHE A 258 -0.02 -6.41 22.47
CA PHE A 258 0.34 -5.77 23.74
C PHE A 258 -0.54 -4.56 24.01
N LYS A 259 -0.64 -4.15 25.29
CA LYS A 259 -1.34 -2.91 25.70
C LYS A 259 -0.34 -1.79 25.94
N GLU A 260 0.64 -1.66 25.06
CA GLU A 260 1.77 -0.75 25.22
C GLU A 260 2.15 -0.12 23.89
N ILE A 261 2.51 1.16 23.92
CA ILE A 261 3.23 1.86 22.86
C ILE A 261 4.69 1.95 23.29
N HIS A 262 5.61 1.53 22.42
CA HIS A 262 7.05 1.67 22.65
C HIS A 262 7.52 2.99 22.05
N ILE A 263 8.10 3.86 22.88
CA ILE A 263 8.78 5.08 22.46
C ILE A 263 10.28 4.80 22.47
N TYR A 264 10.89 4.84 21.29
CA TYR A 264 12.32 4.70 21.11
C TYR A 264 12.95 6.07 20.97
N ASP A 265 13.80 6.44 21.91
CA ASP A 265 14.72 7.56 21.75
C ASP A 265 15.89 7.09 20.88
N VAL A 266 15.96 7.62 19.67
CA VAL A 266 16.93 7.23 18.63
C VAL A 266 18.32 7.78 18.92
N ILE A 267 18.43 8.80 19.75
CA ILE A 267 19.71 9.41 20.14
C ILE A 267 20.32 8.63 21.32
N THR A 268 19.54 8.38 22.37
CA THR A 268 20.02 7.70 23.57
C THR A 268 19.89 6.18 23.52
N LEU A 269 19.23 5.66 22.47
CA LEU A 269 18.93 4.24 22.25
C LEU A 269 18.10 3.63 23.39
N ARG A 270 17.29 4.45 24.07
CA ARG A 270 16.43 4.03 25.16
C ARG A 270 15.04 3.74 24.67
N ARG A 271 14.38 2.77 25.31
CA ARG A 271 12.99 2.43 25.07
C ARG A 271 12.17 2.73 26.32
N THR A 272 11.18 3.59 26.16
CA THR A 272 10.15 3.87 27.16
C THR A 272 8.84 3.22 26.72
N LYS A 273 8.00 2.82 27.67
CA LYS A 273 6.70 2.19 27.41
C LYS A 273 5.60 3.08 27.91
N LEU A 274 4.62 3.37 27.06
CA LEU A 274 3.37 4.01 27.44
C LEU A 274 2.30 2.93 27.54
N HIS A 275 1.65 2.81 28.69
CA HIS A 275 0.60 1.82 28.89
C HIS A 275 -0.73 2.33 28.36
N CYS A 276 -1.46 1.45 27.68
CA CYS A 276 -2.80 1.72 27.16
C CYS A 276 -3.84 0.91 27.93
N SER A 277 -5.07 1.42 28.00
CA SER A 277 -6.21 0.71 28.58
C SER A 277 -6.58 -0.53 27.74
N GLU A 278 -6.51 -0.42 26.42
CA GLU A 278 -6.76 -1.48 25.44
C GLU A 278 -5.58 -1.62 24.46
N PRO A 279 -5.47 -2.76 23.74
CA PRO A 279 -4.41 -2.94 22.76
C PRO A 279 -4.52 -1.85 21.67
N PRO A 280 -3.46 -1.05 21.46
CA PRO A 280 -3.46 -0.02 20.46
C PRO A 280 -3.41 -0.63 19.05
N THR A 281 -4.06 0.03 18.10
CA THR A 281 -4.18 -0.42 16.71
C THR A 281 -3.35 0.41 15.74
N ALA A 282 -3.25 1.72 15.97
CA ALA A 282 -2.40 2.63 15.20
C ALA A 282 -1.96 3.82 16.04
N VAL A 283 -0.80 4.39 15.69
CA VAL A 283 -0.19 5.54 16.37
C VAL A 283 0.20 6.61 15.36
N TYR A 284 -0.01 7.87 15.73
CA TYR A 284 0.23 9.03 14.87
C TYR A 284 0.77 10.18 15.72
N TRP A 285 2.05 10.48 15.54
CA TRP A 285 2.65 11.69 16.11
C TRP A 285 2.17 12.91 15.35
N SER A 286 1.90 13.99 16.07
CA SER A 286 1.61 15.29 15.46
C SER A 286 2.84 15.83 14.72
N PRO A 287 2.68 16.50 13.56
CA PRO A 287 3.79 17.12 12.83
C PRO A 287 4.58 18.17 13.60
N ARG A 288 4.00 18.74 14.66
CA ARG A 288 4.66 19.68 15.58
C ARG A 288 5.43 18.99 16.70
N GLY A 289 5.20 17.70 16.93
CA GLY A 289 5.81 16.93 18.01
C GLY A 289 5.09 17.05 19.35
N ASP A 290 4.15 17.99 19.48
CA ASP A 290 3.45 18.35 20.73
C ASP A 290 2.57 17.21 21.29
N TYR A 291 2.01 16.39 20.40
CA TYR A 291 1.05 15.35 20.75
C TYR A 291 1.31 14.02 20.07
N LEU A 292 0.90 12.94 20.74
CA LEU A 292 0.87 11.57 20.22
C LEU A 292 -0.56 11.04 20.30
N PHE A 293 -1.15 10.73 19.14
CA PHE A 293 -2.49 10.17 19.03
C PHE A 293 -2.43 8.66 18.80
N CYS A 294 -3.31 7.91 19.47
CA CYS A 294 -3.43 6.47 19.29
C CYS A 294 -4.88 6.03 19.20
N THR A 295 -5.16 5.13 18.26
CA THR A 295 -6.45 4.44 18.18
C THR A 295 -6.38 3.10 18.92
N THR A 296 -7.50 2.70 19.52
CA THR A 296 -7.72 1.34 20.02
C THR A 296 -9.05 0.83 19.48
N SER A 297 -9.44 -0.39 19.85
CA SER A 297 -10.79 -0.85 19.53
C SER A 297 -11.86 0.04 20.16
N LYS A 298 -11.79 0.35 21.47
CA LYS A 298 -12.93 0.95 22.20
C LYS A 298 -12.85 2.47 22.40
N CYS A 299 -11.65 3.03 22.36
CA CYS A 299 -11.43 4.45 22.60
C CYS A 299 -10.23 4.95 21.80
N VAL A 300 -10.03 6.26 21.81
CA VAL A 300 -8.76 6.85 21.40
C VAL A 300 -8.04 7.41 22.62
N LEU A 301 -6.71 7.33 22.60
CA LEU A 301 -5.85 7.91 23.62
C LEU A 301 -5.00 9.00 22.99
N PHE A 302 -4.80 10.06 23.77
CA PHE A 302 -4.12 11.26 23.31
C PHE A 302 -3.12 11.70 24.37
N TRP A 303 -1.83 11.61 24.09
CA TRP A 303 -0.76 12.06 24.98
C TRP A 303 -0.25 13.43 24.55
N GLU A 304 0.02 14.30 25.52
CA GLU A 304 0.94 15.42 25.32
C GLU A 304 2.37 14.98 25.59
N THR A 305 3.34 15.47 24.82
CA THR A 305 4.71 14.92 24.81
C THR A 305 5.69 15.64 25.75
N CYS A 306 5.25 16.73 26.39
CA CYS A 306 6.07 17.51 27.32
C CYS A 306 6.16 16.83 28.70
N SER A 307 5.03 16.40 29.25
CA SER A 307 4.93 15.67 30.53
C SER A 307 4.37 14.24 30.39
N TRP A 308 4.08 13.78 29.17
CA TRP A 308 3.56 12.43 28.88
C TRP A 308 2.26 12.08 29.63
N THR A 309 1.47 13.09 29.98
CA THR A 309 0.10 12.94 30.45
C THR A 309 -0.83 12.64 29.28
N HIS A 310 -1.97 12.00 29.54
CA HIS A 310 -2.89 11.62 28.48
C HIS A 310 -4.35 11.81 28.86
N GLU A 311 -5.16 12.00 27.82
CA GLU A 311 -6.61 11.93 27.86
C GLU A 311 -7.10 10.68 27.12
N ILE A 312 -8.30 10.23 27.48
CA ILE A 312 -9.02 9.15 26.80
C ILE A 312 -10.32 9.75 26.29
N TRP A 313 -10.57 9.64 24.99
CA TRP A 313 -11.82 10.08 24.39
C TRP A 313 -12.65 8.87 23.97
N ASP A 314 -13.95 8.92 24.25
CA ASP A 314 -14.92 7.85 23.97
C ASP A 314 -15.30 7.80 22.49
N ILE A 315 -14.31 7.49 21.65
CA ILE A 315 -14.41 7.35 20.20
C ILE A 315 -13.77 6.03 19.83
N GLU A 316 -14.53 5.14 19.20
CA GLU A 316 -14.00 3.87 18.69
C GLU A 316 -13.22 4.09 17.38
N GLY A 317 -12.05 4.73 17.48
CA GLY A 317 -11.27 5.17 16.34
C GLY A 317 -10.68 4.02 15.51
N THR A 318 -10.80 4.09 14.19
CA THR A 318 -10.15 3.14 13.24
C THR A 318 -8.89 3.72 12.61
N SER A 319 -8.87 5.02 12.35
CA SER A 319 -7.75 5.73 11.72
C SER A 319 -7.75 7.21 12.13
N GLY A 320 -6.58 7.83 12.09
CA GLY A 320 -6.44 9.27 12.27
C GLY A 320 -5.46 9.87 11.28
N VAL A 321 -5.59 11.17 11.04
CA VAL A 321 -4.67 11.92 10.19
C VAL A 321 -4.54 13.36 10.64
N TRP A 322 -3.29 13.80 10.81
CA TRP A 322 -2.95 15.18 11.13
C TRP A 322 -2.90 16.05 9.88
N ALA A 323 -3.35 17.30 10.00
CA ALA A 323 -2.98 18.34 9.04
C ALA A 323 -1.49 18.65 9.16
N SER A 324 -0.87 19.08 8.06
CA SER A 324 0.56 19.39 8.00
C SER A 324 1.02 20.47 8.98
N ASN A 325 0.12 21.41 9.35
CA ASN A 325 0.38 22.43 10.36
C ASN A 325 0.34 21.88 11.80
N GLY A 326 -0.13 20.65 12.02
CA GLY A 326 -0.28 20.04 13.34
C GLY A 326 -1.35 20.65 14.25
N GLU A 327 -2.20 21.55 13.72
CA GLU A 327 -3.26 22.23 14.49
C GLU A 327 -4.63 21.57 14.27
N SER A 328 -4.72 20.56 13.41
CA SER A 328 -5.96 19.86 13.12
C SER A 328 -5.75 18.36 13.01
N LEU A 329 -6.66 17.59 13.59
CA LEU A 329 -6.69 16.13 13.55
C LEU A 329 -8.05 15.67 13.05
N MET A 330 -8.06 14.74 12.10
CA MET A 330 -9.26 14.03 11.71
C MET A 330 -9.21 12.61 12.25
N ILE A 331 -10.32 12.16 12.83
CA ILE A 331 -10.46 10.83 13.43
C ILE A 331 -11.64 10.14 12.75
N ALA A 332 -11.39 8.96 12.18
CA ALA A 332 -12.44 8.08 11.69
C ALA A 332 -12.83 7.09 12.80
N ASP A 333 -14.13 6.86 13.01
CA ASP A 333 -14.63 5.87 13.97
C ASP A 333 -15.20 4.62 13.28
N ARG A 334 -15.50 3.60 14.09
CA ARG A 334 -16.13 2.35 13.66
C ARG A 334 -17.58 2.49 13.18
N ASN A 335 -18.22 3.64 13.39
CA ASN A 335 -19.55 3.95 12.89
C ASN A 335 -19.50 4.69 11.54
N HIS A 336 -18.33 4.69 10.88
CA HIS A 336 -18.09 5.35 9.59
C HIS A 336 -18.26 6.87 9.65
N LEU A 337 -18.05 7.48 10.83
CA LEU A 337 -18.05 8.91 11.03
C LEU A 337 -16.62 9.46 11.05
N ILE A 338 -16.44 10.63 10.45
CA ILE A 338 -15.16 11.35 10.47
C ILE A 338 -15.31 12.64 11.28
N TYR A 339 -14.72 12.63 12.47
CA TYR A 339 -14.63 13.77 13.38
C TYR A 339 -13.45 14.65 13.03
N ARG A 340 -13.56 15.94 13.37
CA ARG A 340 -12.56 16.96 13.03
C ARG A 340 -12.28 17.78 14.27
N TYR A 341 -11.04 17.77 14.71
CA TYR A 341 -10.61 18.51 15.89
C TYR A 341 -9.62 19.61 15.48
N ILE A 342 -9.77 20.80 16.05
CA ILE A 342 -8.77 21.87 16.01
C ILE A 342 -8.16 22.00 17.39
N PHE A 343 -6.84 22.18 17.43
CA PHE A 343 -6.07 22.39 18.64
C PHE A 343 -5.69 23.87 18.75
N HIS A 344 -6.11 24.51 19.85
CA HIS A 344 -5.86 25.95 20.07
C HIS A 344 -4.60 26.21 20.91
N GLY A 345 -4.17 25.21 21.67
CA GLY A 345 -3.00 25.29 22.55
C GLY A 345 -1.81 24.48 22.05
N THR A 346 -0.73 24.54 22.82
CA THR A 346 0.44 23.67 22.68
C THR A 346 0.57 22.79 23.92
N ALA A 347 1.28 21.67 23.80
CA ALA A 347 1.65 20.87 24.95
C ALA A 347 2.27 21.75 26.06
N PRO A 348 1.96 21.50 27.34
CA PRO A 348 1.26 20.32 27.88
C PRO A 348 -0.28 20.42 27.89
N ALA A 349 -0.90 21.47 27.34
CA ALA A 349 -2.36 21.58 27.34
C ALA A 349 -2.97 20.76 26.18
N ILE A 350 -4.02 19.96 26.44
CA ILE A 350 -4.80 19.26 25.41
C ILE A 350 -6.10 20.04 25.21
N GLU A 351 -6.03 21.11 24.40
CA GLU A 351 -7.17 21.99 24.11
C GLU A 351 -7.73 21.70 22.72
N ALA A 352 -8.48 20.60 22.61
CA ALA A 352 -9.10 20.15 21.36
C ALA A 352 -10.58 20.56 21.28
N GLU A 353 -10.97 21.19 20.17
CA GLU A 353 -12.35 21.55 19.87
C GLU A 353 -12.88 20.74 18.68
N LEU A 354 -14.05 20.11 18.86
CA LEU A 354 -14.75 19.44 17.75
C LEU A 354 -15.36 20.47 16.81
N VAL A 355 -14.95 20.43 15.54
CA VAL A 355 -15.39 21.38 14.51
C VAL A 355 -16.48 20.77 13.64
N ALA A 356 -17.66 21.41 13.69
CA ALA A 356 -18.84 21.03 12.94
C ALA A 356 -19.34 19.60 13.25
N SER A 357 -20.42 19.19 12.59
CA SER A 357 -20.92 17.83 12.69
C SER A 357 -19.96 16.84 12.02
N PRO A 358 -19.81 15.62 12.55
CA PRO A 358 -19.01 14.58 11.91
C PRO A 358 -19.46 14.30 10.47
N THR A 359 -18.51 13.96 9.60
CA THR A 359 -18.83 13.56 8.23
C THR A 359 -19.34 12.14 8.24
N ASP A 360 -20.53 11.92 7.71
CA ASP A 360 -21.07 10.58 7.50
C ASP A 360 -20.46 9.94 6.22
N PHE A 361 -19.72 8.85 6.43
CA PHE A 361 -19.15 7.99 5.41
C PHE A 361 -19.72 6.55 5.45
N THR A 362 -20.94 6.40 5.96
CA THR A 362 -21.70 5.15 5.87
C THR A 362 -21.85 4.68 4.42
N GLU A 363 -21.96 3.35 4.24
CA GLU A 363 -22.07 2.75 2.92
C GLU A 363 -23.32 3.23 2.17
N GLN A 364 -23.10 3.70 0.95
CA GLN A 364 -24.12 4.17 0.03
C GLN A 364 -23.97 3.45 -1.31
N ILE A 365 -25.05 2.86 -1.81
CA ILE A 365 -25.12 2.32 -3.16
C ILE A 365 -25.36 3.48 -4.12
N VAL A 366 -24.36 3.82 -4.92
CA VAL A 366 -24.46 4.88 -5.91
C VAL A 366 -24.58 4.25 -7.30
N ARG A 367 -25.68 4.53 -7.97
CA ARG A 367 -25.95 4.07 -9.33
C ARG A 367 -25.44 5.11 -10.32
N ASN A 368 -24.58 4.69 -11.24
CA ASN A 368 -24.15 5.49 -12.39
C ASN A 368 -25.00 5.16 -13.63
N ARG A 369 -24.68 5.77 -14.77
CA ARG A 369 -25.24 5.44 -16.10
C ARG A 369 -24.90 4.02 -16.56
N ASP A 370 -23.89 3.40 -15.97
CA ASP A 370 -23.52 2.00 -16.20
C ASP A 370 -24.47 1.06 -15.44
N PRO A 371 -24.71 -0.18 -15.92
CA PRO A 371 -25.62 -1.12 -15.28
C PRO A 371 -25.14 -1.64 -13.92
N VAL A 372 -23.88 -1.34 -13.54
CA VAL A 372 -23.26 -1.79 -12.29
C VAL A 372 -23.37 -0.67 -11.25
N SER A 373 -23.99 -0.98 -10.11
CA SER A 373 -23.97 -0.10 -8.95
C SER A 373 -22.67 -0.26 -8.18
N GLU A 374 -22.08 0.85 -7.73
CA GLU A 374 -20.88 0.84 -6.90
C GLU A 374 -21.24 1.22 -5.47
N LYS A 375 -20.60 0.56 -4.50
CA LYS A 375 -20.74 0.86 -3.07
C LYS A 375 -19.64 1.82 -2.65
N ILE A 376 -20.02 2.89 -1.97
CA ILE A 376 -19.10 3.94 -1.52
C ILE A 376 -19.39 4.23 -0.06
N GLY A 377 -18.35 4.25 0.78
CA GLY A 377 -18.50 4.32 2.23
C GLY A 377 -18.36 2.96 2.88
N GLY A 378 -18.14 2.95 4.20
CA GLY A 378 -17.83 1.77 4.99
C GLY A 378 -16.67 1.99 5.94
N ASP A 379 -15.96 0.92 6.30
CA ASP A 379 -14.89 0.96 7.28
C ASP A 379 -13.67 1.72 6.76
N ILE A 380 -13.30 2.80 7.43
CA ILE A 380 -12.14 3.60 7.05
C ILE A 380 -10.89 2.93 7.60
N MET A 381 -9.99 2.57 6.69
CA MET A 381 -8.77 1.82 6.98
C MET A 381 -7.56 2.74 7.09
N LYS A 382 -7.47 3.75 6.23
CA LYS A 382 -6.40 4.75 6.24
C LYS A 382 -6.91 6.07 5.65
N MET A 383 -6.46 7.18 6.23
CA MET A 383 -6.60 8.50 5.65
C MET A 383 -5.21 9.09 5.37
N ALA A 384 -5.08 9.84 4.29
CA ALA A 384 -3.92 10.69 4.05
C ALA A 384 -4.38 12.10 3.69
N TRP A 385 -3.82 13.09 4.36
CA TRP A 385 -4.06 14.50 4.11
C TRP A 385 -2.90 15.03 3.28
N ASP A 386 -3.20 15.76 2.22
CA ASP A 386 -2.15 16.38 1.42
C ASP A 386 -1.45 17.52 2.21
N PRO A 387 -0.16 17.79 1.96
CA PRO A 387 0.59 18.82 2.68
C PRO A 387 0.03 20.24 2.54
N SER A 388 -0.68 20.54 1.44
CA SER A 388 -1.32 21.86 1.24
C SER A 388 -2.60 22.02 2.05
N GLY A 389 -3.11 20.92 2.61
CA GLY A 389 -4.30 20.92 3.46
C GLY A 389 -5.61 21.01 2.68
N GLN A 390 -5.64 20.74 1.39
CA GLN A 390 -6.80 20.92 0.51
C GLN A 390 -7.53 19.61 0.13
N ARG A 391 -6.91 18.45 0.28
CA ARG A 391 -7.40 17.14 -0.16
C ARG A 391 -7.12 16.07 0.89
N ILE A 392 -8.09 15.19 1.08
CA ILE A 392 -7.93 13.97 1.87
C ILE A 392 -8.29 12.77 1.02
N ALA A 393 -7.38 11.79 0.98
CA ALA A 393 -7.60 10.49 0.39
C ALA A 393 -7.98 9.49 1.48
N VAL A 394 -9.05 8.73 1.24
CA VAL A 394 -9.60 7.75 2.19
C VAL A 394 -9.59 6.37 1.53
N LEU A 395 -8.87 5.45 2.17
CA LEU A 395 -8.89 4.03 1.90
C LEU A 395 -9.94 3.38 2.80
N TYR A 396 -10.82 2.58 2.23
CA TYR A 396 -11.94 1.98 2.95
C TYR A 396 -12.30 0.59 2.44
N ASP A 397 -12.94 -0.18 3.30
CA ASP A 397 -13.55 -1.47 2.96
C ASP A 397 -15.07 -1.27 2.77
N SER A 398 -15.67 -2.05 1.88
CA SER A 398 -17.11 -2.08 1.65
C SER A 398 -17.64 -3.44 2.05
N ILE A 399 -18.85 -3.47 2.60
CA ILE A 399 -19.47 -4.72 3.05
C ILE A 399 -20.27 -5.28 1.89
N THR A 400 -19.77 -6.34 1.24
CA THR A 400 -20.50 -7.03 0.16
C THR A 400 -21.01 -8.36 0.70
N ASP A 401 -22.34 -8.58 0.69
CA ASP A 401 -22.97 -9.83 1.14
C ASP A 401 -22.56 -10.32 2.55
N GLY A 402 -22.24 -9.38 3.45
CA GLY A 402 -21.81 -9.68 4.83
C GLY A 402 -20.33 -10.01 4.97
N THR A 403 -19.55 -9.98 3.89
CA THR A 403 -18.08 -10.04 3.91
C THR A 403 -17.50 -8.64 3.72
N HIS A 404 -16.50 -8.30 4.54
CA HIS A 404 -15.72 -7.08 4.35
C HIS A 404 -14.79 -7.29 3.16
N ASP A 405 -15.11 -6.65 2.04
CA ASP A 405 -14.30 -6.69 0.83
C ASP A 405 -13.62 -5.34 0.64
N ARG A 406 -12.32 -5.38 0.32
CA ARG A 406 -11.55 -4.18 0.02
C ARG A 406 -12.19 -3.43 -1.15
N SER A 407 -12.51 -2.15 -0.95
CA SER A 407 -13.05 -1.31 -2.03
C SER A 407 -12.02 -1.18 -3.15
N LYS A 408 -12.46 -1.24 -4.42
CA LYS A 408 -11.60 -0.97 -5.59
C LYS A 408 -11.37 0.53 -5.83
N LEU A 409 -11.98 1.37 -5.00
CA LEU A 409 -12.00 2.82 -5.13
C LEU A 409 -11.33 3.48 -3.92
N VAL A 410 -10.68 4.60 -4.17
CA VAL A 410 -10.19 5.52 -3.11
C VAL A 410 -11.09 6.76 -3.14
N ALA A 411 -11.62 7.17 -1.99
CA ALA A 411 -12.47 8.35 -1.88
C ALA A 411 -11.62 9.60 -1.65
N ILE A 412 -11.89 10.66 -2.41
CA ILE A 412 -11.24 11.96 -2.29
C ILE A 412 -12.23 12.97 -1.74
N PHE A 413 -11.80 13.69 -0.71
CA PHE A 413 -12.50 14.83 -0.15
C PHE A 413 -11.70 16.10 -0.35
N GLN A 414 -12.40 17.21 -0.54
CA GLN A 414 -11.85 18.54 -0.54
C GLN A 414 -12.06 19.19 0.84
N VAL A 415 -11.01 19.82 1.33
CA VAL A 415 -10.98 20.61 2.56
C VAL A 415 -11.01 22.09 2.18
N GLY A 416 -11.96 22.85 2.71
CA GLY A 416 -12.01 24.29 2.57
C GLY A 416 -11.86 24.96 3.94
N TRP A 417 -10.94 25.91 4.09
CA TRP A 417 -10.61 26.50 5.40
C TRP A 417 -11.41 27.76 5.76
N LYS A 418 -12.05 28.41 4.78
CA LYS A 418 -12.72 29.72 4.98
C LYS A 418 -14.21 29.66 4.62
N PRO A 419 -15.11 30.25 5.43
CA PRO A 419 -14.87 30.92 6.72
C PRO A 419 -14.73 29.93 7.91
N PHE A 420 -14.97 28.64 7.69
CA PHE A 420 -14.78 27.54 8.64
C PHE A 420 -14.29 26.31 7.90
N MET A 421 -13.67 25.36 8.61
CA MET A 421 -13.19 24.11 8.01
C MET A 421 -14.37 23.26 7.51
N THR A 422 -14.47 23.13 6.19
CA THR A 422 -15.46 22.33 5.47
C THR A 422 -14.82 21.11 4.87
N PHE A 423 -15.56 20.01 4.87
CA PHE A 423 -15.13 18.74 4.30
C PHE A 423 -16.19 18.30 3.31
N THR A 424 -15.82 18.25 2.03
CA THR A 424 -16.76 18.03 0.93
C THR A 424 -16.29 16.88 0.04
N LYS A 425 -17.23 16.10 -0.47
CA LYS A 425 -16.95 14.98 -1.38
C LYS A 425 -16.42 15.56 -2.71
N SER A 426 -15.17 15.25 -3.07
CA SER A 426 -14.56 15.70 -4.34
C SER A 426 -14.79 14.66 -5.44
N GLY A 427 -14.34 13.42 -5.24
CA GLY A 427 -14.45 12.38 -6.25
C GLY A 427 -13.89 11.03 -5.84
N LEU A 428 -13.82 10.10 -6.80
CA LEU A 428 -13.32 8.74 -6.57
C LEU A 428 -12.17 8.44 -7.54
N ILE A 429 -11.15 7.78 -7.02
CA ILE A 429 -10.04 7.27 -7.81
C ILE A 429 -10.26 5.79 -8.09
N ARG A 430 -10.15 5.44 -9.38
CA ARG A 430 -10.04 4.07 -9.88
C ARG A 430 -8.67 3.84 -10.51
N GLY A 431 -8.03 2.75 -10.12
CA GLY A 431 -6.75 2.31 -10.68
C GLY A 431 -6.86 1.76 -12.10
N PRO A 432 -5.72 1.48 -12.76
CA PRO A 432 -5.71 0.83 -14.06
C PRO A 432 -6.38 -0.55 -14.05
N LEU A 433 -6.81 -1.02 -15.22
CA LEU A 433 -7.37 -2.37 -15.34
C LEU A 433 -6.35 -3.43 -14.88
N GLY A 434 -6.81 -4.35 -14.03
CA GLY A 434 -5.96 -5.38 -13.45
C GLY A 434 -5.08 -4.91 -12.29
N SER A 435 -5.22 -3.67 -11.82
CA SER A 435 -4.47 -3.19 -10.64
C SER A 435 -4.84 -3.93 -9.36
N GLY A 436 -6.06 -4.46 -9.28
CA GLY A 436 -6.58 -5.12 -8.08
C GLY A 436 -7.21 -4.12 -7.13
N VAL A 437 -6.91 -4.25 -5.84
CA VAL A 437 -7.46 -3.38 -4.78
C VAL A 437 -6.35 -2.50 -4.20
N PRO A 438 -6.65 -1.25 -3.78
CA PRO A 438 -5.68 -0.40 -3.09
C PRO A 438 -5.31 -1.01 -1.73
N LEU A 439 -4.03 -1.09 -1.45
CA LEU A 439 -3.48 -1.62 -0.20
C LEU A 439 -2.99 -0.52 0.72
N ASP A 440 -2.34 0.50 0.16
CA ASP A 440 -1.79 1.63 0.90
C ASP A 440 -1.77 2.89 0.02
N LEU A 441 -1.76 4.05 0.67
CA LEU A 441 -1.74 5.36 0.00
C LEU A 441 -0.99 6.41 0.85
N GLY A 442 -0.60 7.50 0.19
CA GLY A 442 0.05 8.63 0.84
C GLY A 442 0.34 9.76 -0.14
N PHE A 443 0.41 10.99 0.37
CA PHE A 443 0.81 12.15 -0.41
C PHE A 443 2.31 12.39 -0.31
N ALA A 444 2.92 12.80 -1.42
CA ALA A 444 4.27 13.34 -1.40
C ALA A 444 4.31 14.60 -0.55
N ALA A 445 5.39 14.77 0.22
CA ALA A 445 5.53 15.89 1.14
C ALA A 445 5.65 17.25 0.43
N ASP A 446 6.18 17.25 -0.79
CA ASP A 446 6.28 18.45 -1.62
C ASP A 446 6.03 18.07 -3.08
N TYR A 447 5.27 18.90 -3.79
CA TYR A 447 5.01 18.77 -5.22
C TYR A 447 4.68 20.15 -5.79
N GLU A 448 5.55 20.67 -6.66
CA GLU A 448 5.52 22.06 -7.15
C GLU A 448 4.17 22.49 -7.75
N HIS A 449 3.41 21.55 -8.35
CA HIS A 449 2.17 21.86 -9.06
C HIS A 449 0.90 21.64 -8.23
N GLY A 450 1.03 21.36 -6.93
CA GLY A 450 -0.10 21.14 -6.02
C GLY A 450 0.15 19.99 -5.06
N ALA A 451 -0.63 18.92 -5.17
CA ALA A 451 -0.42 17.70 -4.37
C ALA A 451 -0.24 16.46 -5.25
N LEU A 452 0.55 15.50 -4.80
CA LEU A 452 0.78 14.25 -5.51
C LEU A 452 0.45 13.05 -4.63
N LEU A 453 -0.63 12.34 -4.96
CA LEU A 453 -1.03 11.12 -4.27
C LEU A 453 -0.40 9.89 -4.93
N SER A 454 0.18 8.99 -4.15
CA SER A 454 0.46 7.63 -4.59
C SER A 454 -0.56 6.64 -4.04
N VAL A 455 -0.97 5.68 -4.85
CA VAL A 455 -1.76 4.51 -4.43
C VAL A 455 -1.02 3.25 -4.82
N ALA A 456 -0.74 2.39 -3.83
CA ALA A 456 -0.20 1.05 -4.05
C ALA A 456 -1.34 0.04 -4.18
N TRP A 457 -1.32 -0.76 -5.24
CA TRP A 457 -2.34 -1.74 -5.54
C TRP A 457 -1.85 -3.17 -5.31
N SER A 458 -2.77 -4.09 -5.03
CA SER A 458 -2.44 -5.49 -4.71
C SER A 458 -1.65 -6.21 -5.81
N SER A 459 -1.82 -5.81 -7.07
CA SER A 459 -1.03 -6.30 -8.21
C SER A 459 0.47 -5.93 -8.22
N GLY A 460 0.92 -5.06 -7.30
CA GLY A 460 2.29 -4.53 -7.29
C GLY A 460 2.49 -3.30 -8.18
N ILE A 461 1.40 -2.76 -8.72
CA ILE A 461 1.40 -1.47 -9.41
C ILE A 461 1.32 -0.37 -8.35
N ILE A 462 2.02 0.74 -8.60
CA ILE A 462 1.88 2.00 -7.88
C ILE A 462 1.52 3.05 -8.91
N THR A 463 0.43 3.76 -8.66
CA THR A 463 -0.02 4.86 -9.50
C THR A 463 0.12 6.19 -8.77
N PHE A 464 0.36 7.25 -9.54
CA PHE A 464 0.56 8.59 -9.04
C PHE A 464 -0.52 9.49 -9.64
N TYR A 465 -1.21 10.25 -8.78
CA TYR A 465 -2.32 11.13 -9.14
C TYR A 465 -1.97 12.56 -8.75
N PRO A 466 -1.57 13.41 -9.70
CA PRO A 466 -1.40 14.83 -9.45
C PRO A 466 -2.76 15.51 -9.26
N PHE A 467 -2.83 16.34 -8.23
CA PHE A 467 -3.92 17.28 -7.94
C PHE A 467 -3.38 18.67 -8.20
N LEU A 468 -3.85 19.30 -9.27
CA LEU A 468 -3.37 20.61 -9.68
C LEU A 468 -4.23 21.69 -9.04
N PHE A 469 -3.58 22.60 -8.32
CA PHE A 469 -4.22 23.77 -7.72
C PHE A 469 -3.96 25.00 -8.59
N SER A 470 -5.00 25.78 -8.85
CA SER A 470 -4.96 27.00 -9.67
C SER A 470 -4.39 28.21 -8.94
#